data_AF-A0A2S9FTA4-F1
#
_entry.id   AF-A0A2S9FTA4-F1
#
_cell.length_a   1.000
_cell.length_b   1.000
_cell.length_c   1.000
_cell.angle_alpha   90.00
_cell.angle_beta   90.00
_cell.angle_gamma   90.00
#
_symmetry.space_group_name_H-M   'P 1'
#
loop_
_entity.id
_entity.type
_entity.pdbx_description
1 polymer ?
#
loop_
_entity_poly.entity_id
_entity_poly.type
_entity_poly.pdbx_seq_one_letter_code
_entity_poly.pdbx_strand_id
1 'polypeptide(L)'
;PRSRSHVVTFAEDLTDRSAMDSAVVDLARRTLTEVVEQQRTVTRVAVTVRTKTFYTRTKIRKLASQTTDDDPVIETALDLLGQFELDRP
;
A
#
# COMPACT_ATOMS: atom_id res chain seq x y z
N PRO A 1 -7.14 17.89 -2.41
CA PRO A 1 -7.54 16.47 -2.58
C PRO A 1 -7.63 15.75 -1.22
N ARG A 2 -8.58 14.82 -1.02
CA ARG A 2 -8.77 14.13 0.27
C ARG A 2 -7.82 12.93 0.45
N SER A 3 -7.40 12.27 -0.63
CA SER A 3 -6.46 11.15 -0.63
C SER A 3 -5.49 11.26 -1.81
N ARG A 4 -4.45 10.43 -1.80
CA ARG A 4 -3.52 10.19 -2.90
C ARG A 4 -3.22 8.69 -2.92
N SER A 5 -3.09 8.09 -4.09
CA SER A 5 -2.87 6.65 -4.25
C SER A 5 -2.25 6.33 -5.60
N HIS A 6 -1.45 5.27 -5.64
CA HIS A 6 -0.98 4.62 -6.86
C HIS A 6 -1.43 3.16 -6.86
N VAL A 7 -1.80 2.63 -8.03
CA VAL A 7 -2.16 1.23 -8.23
C VAL A 7 -1.49 0.76 -9.51
N VAL A 8 -0.94 -0.46 -9.49
CA VAL A 8 -0.31 -1.09 -10.65
C VAL A 8 -0.98 -2.43 -10.89
N THR A 9 -1.32 -2.69 -12.17
CA THR A 9 -1.59 -4.05 -12.64
C THR A 9 -0.30 -4.54 -13.28
N PHE A 10 0.27 -5.62 -12.75
CA PHE A 10 1.51 -6.21 -13.25
C PHE A 10 1.27 -6.97 -14.56
N ALA A 11 2.33 -7.16 -15.34
CA ALA A 11 2.27 -7.94 -16.59
C ALA A 11 1.97 -9.43 -16.32
N GLU A 12 2.46 -9.94 -15.20
CA GLU A 12 2.22 -11.29 -14.69
C GLU A 12 1.78 -11.21 -13.23
N ASP A 13 1.01 -12.21 -12.77
CA ASP A 13 0.59 -12.30 -11.38
C ASP A 13 1.82 -12.46 -10.47
N LEU A 14 1.95 -11.58 -9.47
CA LEU A 14 2.96 -11.76 -8.43
C LEU A 14 2.53 -12.94 -7.54
N THR A 15 3.39 -13.94 -7.41
CA THR A 15 3.17 -15.11 -6.54
C THR A 15 4.21 -15.20 -5.42
N ASP A 16 5.35 -14.52 -5.57
CA ASP A 16 6.37 -14.44 -4.55
C ASP A 16 6.07 -13.31 -3.54
N ARG A 17 6.17 -13.63 -2.25
CA ARG A 17 5.86 -12.68 -1.18
C ARG A 17 6.83 -11.50 -1.16
N SER A 18 8.12 -11.73 -1.41
CA SER A 18 9.12 -10.66 -1.41
C SER A 18 8.92 -9.67 -2.57
N ALA A 19 8.45 -10.16 -3.71
CA ALA A 19 8.05 -9.33 -4.85
C ALA A 19 6.82 -8.46 -4.52
N MET A 20 5.81 -9.03 -3.84
CA MET A 20 4.65 -8.26 -3.37
C MET A 20 5.04 -7.18 -2.36
N ASP A 21 5.88 -7.53 -1.37
CA ASP A 21 6.36 -6.60 -0.35
C ASP A 21 7.13 -5.44 -1.00
N SER A 22 8.06 -5.75 -1.93
CA SER A 22 8.83 -4.75 -2.67
C SER A 22 7.93 -3.80 -3.46
N ALA A 23 6.94 -4.34 -4.17
CA ALA A 23 5.99 -3.52 -4.92
C ALA A 23 5.15 -2.59 -4.03
N VAL A 24 4.72 -3.07 -2.86
CA VAL A 24 3.98 -2.25 -1.89
C VAL A 24 4.88 -1.15 -1.30
N VAL A 25 6.14 -1.46 -0.98
CA VAL A 25 7.13 -0.48 -0.50
C VAL A 25 7.34 0.63 -1.54
N ASP A 26 7.52 0.27 -2.81
CA ASP A 26 7.74 1.24 -3.89
C ASP A 26 6.52 2.16 -4.10
N LEU A 27 5.31 1.58 -4.07
CA LEU A 27 4.07 2.36 -4.17
C LEU A 27 3.86 3.27 -2.96
N ALA A 28 4.20 2.81 -1.76
CA ALA A 28 4.10 3.59 -0.53
C ALA A 28 5.05 4.80 -0.58
N ARG A 29 6.32 4.58 -0.91
CA ARG A 29 7.34 5.64 -1.06
C ARG A 29 6.92 6.66 -2.10
N ARG A 30 6.55 6.22 -3.30
CA ARG A 30 6.10 7.12 -4.38
C ARG A 30 4.90 7.97 -3.94
N THR A 31 3.90 7.34 -3.30
CA THR A 31 2.72 8.07 -2.83
C THR A 31 3.10 9.09 -1.76
N LEU A 32 4.01 8.72 -0.84
CA LEU A 32 4.45 9.58 0.25
C LEU A 32 5.25 10.78 -0.28
N THR A 33 6.17 10.60 -1.23
CA THR A 33 6.89 11.69 -1.90
C THR A 33 5.91 12.75 -2.42
N GLU A 34 4.87 12.35 -3.15
CA GLU A 34 3.88 13.28 -3.70
C GLU A 34 3.01 13.94 -2.61
N VAL A 35 2.77 13.26 -1.48
CA VAL A 35 2.06 13.84 -0.33
C VAL A 35 2.91 14.93 0.32
N VAL A 36 4.21 14.68 0.49
CA VAL A 36 5.18 15.64 1.05
C VAL A 36 5.36 16.84 0.14
N GLU A 37 5.47 16.63 -1.17
CA GLU A 37 5.53 17.71 -2.18
C GLU A 37 4.29 18.62 -2.13
N GLN A 38 3.13 18.07 -1.77
CA GLN A 38 1.89 18.82 -1.58
C GLN A 38 1.79 19.49 -0.20
N GLN A 39 2.84 19.44 0.62
CA GLN A 39 2.85 19.92 2.02
C GLN A 39 1.71 19.30 2.85
N ARG A 40 1.43 18.03 2.58
CA ARG A 40 0.40 17.25 3.26
C ARG A 40 1.06 16.16 4.09
N THR A 41 0.22 15.48 4.84
CA THR A 41 0.64 14.61 5.91
C THR A 41 -0.31 13.40 5.97
N VAL A 42 0.21 12.22 6.27
CA VAL A 42 -0.52 10.95 6.24
C VAL A 42 -1.18 10.68 7.60
N THR A 43 -2.45 10.28 7.56
CA THR A 43 -3.24 9.90 8.75
C THR A 43 -3.77 8.47 8.68
N ARG A 44 -3.92 7.92 7.46
CA ARG A 44 -4.36 6.56 7.20
C ARG A 44 -3.60 6.01 6.01
N VAL A 45 -3.30 4.72 6.06
CA VAL A 45 -2.69 3.94 4.97
C VAL A 45 -3.71 2.91 4.52
N ALA A 46 -3.91 2.79 3.20
CA ALA A 46 -4.77 1.78 2.60
C ALA A 46 -3.98 0.96 1.59
N VAL A 47 -4.17 -0.36 1.60
CA VAL A 47 -3.61 -1.31 0.63
C VAL A 47 -4.76 -1.97 -0.10
N THR A 48 -4.66 -2.05 -1.42
CA THR A 48 -5.64 -2.69 -2.29
C THR A 48 -4.98 -3.84 -3.03
N VAL A 49 -5.57 -5.02 -2.95
CA VAL A 49 -5.14 -6.23 -3.66
C VAL A 49 -6.25 -6.66 -4.59
N ARG A 50 -5.88 -6.98 -5.84
CA ARG A 50 -6.75 -7.67 -6.80
C ARG A 50 -6.09 -8.99 -7.17
N THR A 51 -6.80 -10.10 -7.00
CA THR A 51 -6.31 -11.43 -7.38
C THR A 51 -6.55 -11.70 -8.87
N LYS A 52 -5.99 -12.80 -9.37
CA LYS A 52 -6.15 -13.26 -10.76
C LYS A 52 -7.60 -13.54 -11.17
N THR A 53 -8.47 -13.84 -10.20
CA THR A 53 -9.92 -14.01 -10.41
C THR A 53 -10.69 -12.68 -10.41
N PHE A 54 -9.97 -11.55 -10.50
CA PHE A 54 -10.50 -10.18 -10.43
C PHE A 54 -11.16 -9.81 -9.10
N TYR A 55 -10.99 -10.64 -8.06
CA TYR A 55 -11.49 -10.32 -6.73
C TYR A 55 -10.65 -9.22 -6.10
N THR A 56 -11.28 -8.09 -5.77
CA THR A 56 -10.59 -6.89 -5.25
C THR A 56 -11.00 -6.61 -3.81
N ARG A 57 -10.01 -6.39 -2.94
CA ARG A 57 -10.21 -5.99 -1.55
C ARG A 57 -9.29 -4.83 -1.18
N THR A 58 -9.76 -3.97 -0.29
CA THR A 58 -8.97 -2.90 0.31
C THR A 58 -9.01 -3.05 1.82
N LYS A 59 -7.85 -2.92 2.46
CA LYS A 59 -7.72 -2.80 3.92
C LYS A 59 -7.10 -1.45 4.24
N ILE A 60 -7.56 -0.82 5.32
CA ILE A 60 -7.11 0.51 5.73
C ILE A 60 -6.84 0.55 7.23
N ARG A 61 -5.76 1.22 7.63
CA ARG A 61 -5.39 1.44 9.04
C ARG A 61 -5.13 2.92 9.29
N LYS A 62 -5.54 3.41 10.47
CA LYS A 62 -5.17 4.74 10.98
C LYS A 62 -3.79 4.67 11.63
N LEU A 63 -2.94 5.63 11.33
CA LEU A 63 -1.63 5.76 11.99
C LEU A 63 -1.80 6.28 13.43
N ALA A 64 -0.87 5.91 14.31
CA ALA A 64 -0.89 6.35 15.71
C ALA A 64 -0.77 7.88 15.83
N SER A 65 0.11 8.46 15.04
CA SER A 65 0.28 9.90 14.85
C SER A 65 0.23 10.23 13.36
N GLN A 66 -0.09 11.48 13.08
CA GLN A 66 -0.01 12.03 11.74
C GLN A 66 1.47 12.26 11.38
N THR A 67 1.93 11.80 10.21
CA THR A 67 3.38 11.75 9.88
C THR A 67 3.65 11.94 8.38
N THR A 68 4.91 12.22 8.05
CA THR A 68 5.51 12.22 6.72
C THR A 68 6.72 11.27 6.62
N ASP A 69 6.97 10.49 7.66
CA ASP A 69 8.12 9.58 7.74
C ASP A 69 7.82 8.28 6.98
N ASP A 70 8.83 7.74 6.31
CA ASP A 70 8.73 6.53 5.49
C ASP A 70 8.38 5.30 6.34
N ASP A 71 9.12 5.07 7.42
CA ASP A 71 9.04 3.86 8.25
C ASP A 71 7.62 3.53 8.72
N PRO A 72 6.89 4.41 9.45
CA PRO A 72 5.55 4.09 9.93
C PRO A 72 4.54 3.86 8.79
N VAL A 73 4.72 4.50 7.63
CA VAL A 73 3.85 4.33 6.47
C VAL A 73 4.11 2.98 5.80
N ILE A 74 5.38 2.63 5.59
CA ILE A 74 5.80 1.38 4.95
C ILE A 74 5.47 0.18 5.84
N GLU A 75 5.80 0.23 7.14
CA GLU A 75 5.46 -0.83 8.10
C GLU A 75 3.96 -1.07 8.11
N THR A 76 3.15 0.00 8.17
CA THR A 76 1.70 -0.13 8.14
C THR A 76 1.18 -0.73 6.83
N ALA A 77 1.80 -0.40 5.69
CA ALA A 77 1.42 -0.96 4.40
C ALA A 77 1.74 -2.47 4.32
N LEU A 78 2.92 -2.89 4.78
CA LEU A 78 3.32 -4.30 4.84
C LEU A 78 2.46 -5.11 5.82
N ASP A 79 2.15 -4.54 6.98
CA ASP A 79 1.20 -5.11 7.94
C ASP A 79 -0.20 -5.30 7.37
N LEU A 80 -0.67 -4.35 6.56
CA LEU A 80 -1.95 -4.45 5.88
C LEU A 80 -1.92 -5.54 4.80
N LEU A 81 -0.85 -5.60 4.01
CA LEU A 81 -0.62 -6.65 3.02
C LEU A 81 -0.63 -8.04 3.68
N GLY A 82 0.04 -8.19 4.83
CA GLY A 82 0.08 -9.45 5.59
C GLY A 82 -1.28 -9.93 6.11
N GLN A 83 -2.31 -9.10 6.11
CA GLN A 83 -3.66 -9.51 6.50
C GLN A 83 -4.51 -10.02 5.34
N PHE A 84 -4.06 -9.91 4.09
CA PHE A 84 -4.78 -10.50 2.97
C PHE A 84 -4.55 -12.02 2.96
N GLU A 85 -5.58 -12.79 2.63
CA GLU A 85 -5.43 -14.22 2.35
C GLU A 85 -4.80 -14.36 0.95
N LEU A 86 -3.48 -14.22 0.87
CA LEU A 86 -2.72 -14.20 -0.39
C LEU A 86 -2.60 -15.59 -1.05
N ASP A 87 -2.94 -16.64 -0.31
CA ASP A 87 -2.82 -18.04 -0.76
C ASP A 87 -4.10 -18.55 -1.46
N ARG A 88 -5.14 -17.71 -1.57
CA ARG A 88 -6.39 -18.07 -2.24
C ARG A 88 -6.50 -17.40 -3.62
N PRO A 89 -6.78 -18.16 -4.69
CA PRO A 89 -7.00 -17.62 -6.04
C PRO A 89 -8.06 -16.52 -6.10
#